data_AF-A0A844GIZ9-F1
#
_entry.id   AF-A0A844GIZ9-F1
#
_cell.length_a   1.000
_cell.length_b   1.000
_cell.length_c   1.000
_cell.angle_alpha   90.00
_cell.angle_beta   90.00
_cell.angle_gamma   90.00
#
_symmetry.space_group_name_H-M   'P 1'
#
loop_
_entity.id
_entity.type
_entity.pdbx_description
1 polymer ?
#
loop_
_entity_poly.entity_id
_entity_poly.type
_entity_poly.pdbx_seq_one_letter_code
_entity_poly.pdbx_strand_id
1 'polypeptide(L)' 'MMKKYEIGLYEKAMRNTLSWSEKLGCAKECGYDYMEMCINATDEKINRIFMNTAEKKKSWKPYFRQDFQLVP' A
#
# COMPACT_ATOMS: atom_id res chain seq x y z
N MET A 1 -11.92 15.12 17.57
CA MET A 1 -10.57 15.71 17.57
C MET A 1 -9.94 15.47 16.20
N MET A 2 -9.32 16.48 15.58
CA MET A 2 -8.49 16.27 14.39
C MET A 2 -7.25 15.45 14.78
N LYS A 3 -6.90 14.44 13.97
CA LYS A 3 -5.61 13.75 14.10
C LYS A 3 -4.49 14.77 13.89
N LYS A 4 -3.49 14.78 14.78
CA LYS A 4 -2.32 15.67 14.68
C LYS A 4 -1.24 15.14 13.74
N TYR A 5 -1.28 13.85 13.43
CA TYR A 5 -0.33 13.14 12.58
C TYR A 5 -0.99 11.87 12.04
N GLU A 6 -0.40 11.32 11.00
CA GLU A 6 -0.76 10.03 10.40
C GLU A 6 0.36 9.02 10.68
N ILE A 7 -0.01 7.78 10.98
CA ILE A 7 0.95 6.69 11.20
C ILE A 7 0.92 5.75 10.00
N GLY A 8 2.05 5.63 9.32
CA GLY A 8 2.23 4.72 8.19
C GLY A 8 2.81 3.36 8.58
N LEU A 9 2.44 2.31 7.85
CA LEU A 9 3.11 1.01 7.86
C LEU A 9 3.97 0.85 6.60
N TYR A 10 5.25 0.55 6.75
CA TYR A 10 6.11 0.29 5.59
C TYR A 10 5.96 -1.15 5.08
N GLU A 11 5.89 -1.36 3.75
CA GLU A 11 5.67 -2.70 3.16
C GLU A 11 6.70 -3.73 3.65
N LYS A 12 7.96 -3.32 3.92
CA LYS A 12 9.00 -4.25 4.40
C LYS A 12 8.72 -4.83 5.78
N ALA A 13 7.81 -4.25 6.56
CA ALA A 13 7.37 -4.81 7.83
C ALA A 13 6.35 -5.95 7.64
N MET A 14 5.92 -6.24 6.41
CA MET A 14 4.93 -7.26 6.10
C MET A 14 5.52 -8.46 5.34
N ARG A 15 4.88 -9.62 5.48
CA ARG A 15 5.27 -10.83 4.74
C ARG A 15 5.00 -10.64 3.24
N ASN A 16 5.96 -11.02 2.40
CA ASN A 16 5.80 -11.01 0.93
C ASN A 16 4.78 -12.04 0.41
N THR A 17 4.40 -13.02 1.23
CA THR A 17 3.38 -14.02 0.89
C THR A 17 1.95 -13.45 0.90
N LEU A 18 1.75 -12.28 1.51
CA LEU A 18 0.44 -11.62 1.55
C LEU A 18 0.16 -10.90 0.24
N SER A 19 -1.05 -11.08 -0.28
CA SER A 19 -1.61 -10.24 -1.33
C SER A 19 -1.74 -8.79 -0.86
N TRP A 20 -1.85 -7.85 -1.80
CA TRP A 20 -2.10 -6.44 -1.47
C TRP A 20 -3.38 -6.23 -0.65
N SER A 21 -4.44 -6.98 -0.94
CA SER A 21 -5.69 -6.91 -0.18
C SER A 21 -5.49 -7.31 1.28
N GLU A 22 -4.72 -8.38 1.54
CA GLU A 22 -4.42 -8.82 2.90
C GLU A 22 -3.51 -7.84 3.63
N LYS A 23 -2.50 -7.28 2.93
CA LYS A 23 -1.59 -6.28 3.51
C LYS A 23 -2.35 -5.03 3.96
N LEU A 24 -3.19 -4.48 3.08
CA LEU A 24 -3.95 -3.27 3.34
C LEU A 24 -5.07 -3.50 4.37
N GLY A 25 -5.75 -4.65 4.30
CA GLY A 25 -6.73 -5.06 5.31
C GLY A 25 -6.09 -5.15 6.71
N CYS A 26 -4.96 -5.85 6.83
CA CYS A 26 -4.22 -5.97 8.07
C CYS A 26 -3.73 -4.61 8.59
N ALA A 27 -3.19 -3.75 7.72
CA ALA A 27 -2.75 -2.41 8.12
C ALA A 27 -3.92 -1.55 8.65
N LYS A 28 -5.09 -1.62 8.00
CA LYS A 28 -6.31 -0.94 8.45
C LYS A 28 -6.81 -1.49 9.79
N GLU A 29 -6.89 -2.81 9.93
CA GLU A 29 -7.32 -3.48 11.17
C GLU A 29 -6.40 -3.17 12.36
N CYS A 30 -5.11 -3.00 12.10
CA CYS A 30 -4.12 -2.58 13.09
C CYS A 30 -4.14 -1.07 13.41
N GLY A 31 -4.99 -0.27 12.74
CA GLY A 31 -5.18 1.15 13.03
C GLY A 31 -4.13 2.09 12.43
N TYR A 32 -3.38 1.64 11.42
CA TYR A 32 -2.55 2.53 10.62
C TYR A 32 -3.44 3.48 9.79
N ASP A 33 -2.85 4.55 9.27
CA ASP A 33 -3.54 5.51 8.39
C ASP A 33 -3.29 5.23 6.91
N TYR A 34 -2.10 4.73 6.60
CA TYR A 34 -1.70 4.33 5.26
C TYR A 34 -0.64 3.25 5.31
N MET A 35 -0.40 2.62 4.16
CA MET A 35 0.76 1.78 3.94
C MET A 35 1.67 2.42 2.89
N GLU A 36 2.98 2.36 3.12
CA GLU A 36 4.00 2.84 2.19
C GLU A 36 4.59 1.66 1.42
N MET A 37 4.53 1.76 0.09
CA MET A 37 5.00 0.75 -0.84
C MET A 37 6.53 0.73 -0.89
N CYS A 38 7.09 -0.45 -1.06
CA CYS A 38 8.51 -0.63 -1.26
C CYS A 38 8.83 -0.64 -2.78
N ILE A 39 9.54 0.39 -3.24
CA ILE A 39 10.06 0.52 -4.61
C ILE A 39 11.59 0.37 -4.60
N ASN A 40 12.11 -0.74 -4.07
CA ASN A 40 13.54 -1.03 -4.06
C ASN A 40 13.84 -2.54 -4.00
N ALA A 41 15.12 -2.90 -3.97
CA ALA A 41 15.68 -4.23 -3.71
C ALA A 41 15.49 -5.32 -4.79
N THR A 42 14.48 -5.26 -5.63
CA THR A 42 14.26 -6.25 -6.71
C THR A 42 13.76 -5.54 -7.97
N ASP A 43 14.08 -6.08 -9.15
CA ASP A 43 13.59 -5.55 -10.42
C ASP A 43 12.07 -5.49 -10.46
N GLU A 44 11.39 -6.50 -9.92
CA GLU A 44 9.93 -6.51 -9.77
C GLU A 44 9.42 -5.26 -9.03
N LYS A 45 10.05 -4.91 -7.89
CA LYS A 45 9.68 -3.75 -7.08
C LYS A 45 10.05 -2.42 -7.73
N ILE A 46 11.21 -2.34 -8.39
CA ILE A 46 11.66 -1.15 -9.13
C ILE A 46 10.71 -0.89 -10.30
N ASN A 47 10.31 -1.95 -11.01
CA ASN A 47 9.46 -1.83 -12.21
C ASN A 47 8.04 -1.32 -11.92
N ARG A 48 7.62 -1.25 -10.66
CA ARG A 48 6.35 -0.63 -10.23
C ARG A 48 6.24 0.84 -10.66
N ILE A 49 7.37 1.55 -10.84
CA ILE A 49 7.38 2.94 -11.33
C ILE A 49 6.82 3.05 -12.76
N PHE A 50 7.05 2.03 -13.60
CA PHE A 50 6.67 2.00 -15.00
C PHE A 50 5.23 1.54 -15.24
N MET A 51 4.52 1.07 -14.20
CA MET A 51 3.10 0.72 -14.33
C MET A 51 2.33 1.94 -14.84
N ASN A 52 1.64 1.80 -15.97
CA ASN A 52 0.93 2.92 -16.57
C ASN A 52 -0.26 3.33 -15.70
N THR A 53 -0.77 4.55 -15.89
CA THR A 53 -1.82 5.12 -15.04
C THR A 53 -3.12 4.29 -15.07
N ALA A 54 -3.41 3.58 -16.16
CA ALA A 54 -4.57 2.71 -16.29
C ALA A 54 -4.40 1.37 -15.54
N GLU A 55 -3.22 0.78 -15.59
CA GLU A 55 -2.84 -0.43 -14.84
C GLU A 55 -2.77 -0.15 -13.34
N LYS A 56 -2.25 1.02 -12.95
CA LYS A 56 -2.35 1.53 -11.58
C LYS A 56 -3.82 1.70 -11.18
N LYS A 57 -4.65 2.37 -11.98
CA LYS A 57 -6.07 2.54 -11.61
C LYS A 57 -6.82 1.21 -11.49
N LYS A 58 -6.51 0.21 -12.33
CA LYS A 58 -7.14 -1.12 -12.29
C LYS A 58 -6.67 -1.94 -11.09
N SER A 59 -5.36 -1.98 -10.84
CA SER A 59 -4.80 -2.78 -9.75
C SER A 59 -5.05 -2.15 -8.39
N TRP A 60 -5.24 -0.83 -8.34
CA TRP A 60 -5.36 -0.06 -7.09
C TRP A 60 -6.78 0.41 -6.75
N LYS A 61 -7.71 0.35 -7.71
CA LYS A 61 -9.14 0.60 -7.49
C LYS A 61 -9.74 -0.16 -6.29
N PRO A 62 -9.39 -1.43 -6.04
CA PRO A 62 -9.90 -2.15 -4.87
C PRO A 62 -9.46 -1.50 -3.55
N TYR A 63 -8.29 -0.87 -3.51
CA TYR A 63 -7.69 -0.29 -2.31
C TYR A 63 -8.33 1.05 -1.95
N PHE A 64 -8.66 1.88 -2.96
CA PHE A 64 -9.47 3.09 -2.73
C PHE A 64 -10.88 2.77 -2.22
N ARG A 65 -11.41 1.56 -2.46
CA ARG A 65 -12.69 1.09 -1.91
C ARG A 65 -12.61 0.70 -0.43
N GLN A 66 -11.41 0.46 0.10
CA GLN A 66 -11.20 0.11 1.51
C GLN A 66 -11.03 1.34 2.41
N ASP A 67 -11.21 2.57 1.91
CA ASP A 67 -10.96 3.82 2.66
C ASP A 67 -9.58 3.81 3.37
N PHE A 68 -8.58 3.19 2.75
CA PHE A 68 -7.23 3.04 3.29
C PHE A 68 -6.20 3.32 2.20
N GLN A 69 -5.24 4.20 2.50
CA GLN A 69 -4.36 4.76 1.50
C GLN A 69 -3.10 3.90 1.32
N LEU A 70 -2.71 3.68 0.05
CA LEU A 70 -1.41 3.13 -0.30
C LEU A 70 -0.59 4.24 -0.98
N VAL A 71 0.56 4.56 -0.41
CA VAL A 71 1.50 5.57 -0.94
C VAL A 71 2.73 4.90 -1.53
N PRO A 72 3.30 5.43 -2.63
CA PRO A 72 4.54 4.93 -3.23
C PRO A 72 5.77 5.16 -2.36
#